data_AF-A0A2E2VF88-F1
#
_entry.id   AF-A0A2E2VF88-F1
#
_cell.length_a   1.000
_cell.length_b   1.000
_cell.length_c   1.000
_cell.angle_alpha   90.00
_cell.angle_beta   90.00
_cell.angle_gamma   90.00
#
_symmetry.space_group_name_H-M   'P 1'
#
loop_
_entity.id
_entity.type
_entity.pdbx_description
1 polymer ?
#
loop_
_entity_poly.entity_id
_entity_poly.type
_entity_poly.pdbx_seq_one_letter_code
_entity_poly.pdbx_strand_id
1 'polypeptide(L)' 'MPEAVETIIVGAGHGGLSVSCYLAKPGHGDLILERGEIGETWRSQRWDSFKVNFPNSLN' A
#
# COMPACT_ATOMS: atom_id res chain seq x y z
N MET A 1 -16.12 9.64 21.94
CA MET A 1 -15.03 8.70 22.23
C MET A 1 -14.24 8.53 20.95
N PRO A 2 -12.90 8.42 20.97
CA PRO A 2 -12.16 8.15 19.74
C PRO A 2 -12.67 6.83 19.13
N GLU A 3 -12.77 6.79 17.81
CA GLU A 3 -13.08 5.56 17.09
C GLU A 3 -11.94 4.56 17.36
N ALA A 4 -12.29 3.37 17.84
CA ALA A 4 -11.32 2.32 18.10
C ALA A 4 -11.22 1.44 16.86
N VAL A 5 -10.03 1.38 16.28
CA VAL A 5 -9.70 0.50 15.15
C VAL A 5 -8.75 -0.57 15.65
N GLU A 6 -9.02 -1.83 15.28
CA GLU A 6 -8.19 -2.98 15.70
C GLU A 6 -6.77 -2.89 15.14
N THR A 7 -6.64 -2.54 13.84
CA THR A 7 -5.36 -2.41 13.16
C THR A 7 -5.31 -1.14 12.31
N ILE A 8 -4.24 -0.37 12.48
CA ILE A 8 -3.92 0.78 11.61
C ILE A 8 -2.65 0.47 10.83
N ILE A 9 -2.72 0.64 9.52
CA ILE A 9 -1.58 0.51 8.59
C ILE A 9 -1.18 1.90 8.14
N VAL A 10 0.09 2.26 8.35
CA VAL A 10 0.63 3.55 7.90
C VAL A 10 1.39 3.34 6.59
N GLY A 11 0.87 3.92 5.52
CA GLY A 11 1.38 3.83 4.15
C GLY A 11 0.51 2.96 3.24
N ALA A 12 -0.06 3.52 2.17
CA ALA A 12 -0.83 2.82 1.14
C ALA A 12 0.02 2.48 -0.10
N GLY A 13 1.29 2.14 0.12
CA GLY A 13 2.16 1.55 -0.89
C GLY A 13 1.97 0.04 -1.02
N HIS A 14 2.84 -0.62 -1.82
CA HIS A 14 2.80 -2.08 -2.02
C HIS A 14 2.79 -2.86 -0.71
N GLY A 15 3.62 -2.47 0.27
CA GLY A 15 3.70 -3.14 1.57
C GLY A 15 2.39 -3.06 2.36
N GLY A 16 1.83 -1.85 2.54
CA GLY A 16 0.62 -1.66 3.32
C GLY A 16 -0.62 -2.30 2.67
N LEU A 17 -0.78 -2.19 1.36
CA LEU A 17 -1.86 -2.86 0.63
C LEU A 17 -1.72 -4.39 0.69
N SER A 18 -0.50 -4.92 0.67
CA SER A 18 -0.26 -6.36 0.83
C SER A 18 -0.68 -6.84 2.21
N VAL A 19 -0.32 -6.11 3.28
CA VAL A 19 -0.74 -6.43 4.64
C VAL A 19 -2.27 -6.41 4.76
N SER A 20 -2.91 -5.35 4.25
CA SER A 20 -4.37 -5.22 4.32
C SER A 20 -5.09 -6.34 3.57
N CYS A 21 -4.61 -6.71 2.38
CA CYS A 21 -5.13 -7.86 1.64
C CYS A 21 -5.02 -9.16 2.46
N TYR A 22 -3.95 -9.36 3.20
CA TYR A 22 -3.76 -10.55 4.03
C TYR A 22 -4.61 -10.55 5.30
N LEU A 23 -4.87 -9.39 5.92
CA LEU A 23 -5.76 -9.25 7.08
C LEU A 23 -7.24 -9.41 6.70
N ALA A 24 -7.62 -8.91 5.52
CA ALA A 24 -8.98 -9.05 5.02
C ALA A 24 -9.39 -10.51 4.74
N LYS A 25 -8.44 -11.39 4.37
CA LYS A 25 -8.71 -12.83 4.09
C LYS A 25 -9.38 -13.57 5.26
N PRO A 26 -8.86 -13.50 6.50
CA PRO A 26 -9.52 -14.03 7.68
C PRO A 26 -10.61 -13.11 8.26
N GLY A 27 -10.98 -12.01 7.59
CA GLY A 27 -12.03 -11.10 8.04
C GLY A 27 -11.61 -10.06 9.08
N HIS A 28 -10.31 -9.78 9.24
CA HIS A 28 -9.85 -8.71 10.13
C HIS A 28 -9.92 -7.38 9.38
N GLY A 29 -10.60 -6.40 9.98
CA GLY A 29 -10.70 -5.05 9.44
C GLY A 29 -9.46 -4.22 9.78
N ASP A 30 -9.06 -3.36 8.86
CA ASP A 30 -8.00 -2.38 9.09
C ASP A 30 -8.35 -1.00 8.53
N LEU A 31 -7.62 0.01 9.00
CA LEU A 31 -7.63 1.35 8.45
C LEU A 31 -6.24 1.68 7.90
N ILE A 32 -6.18 2.03 6.62
CA ILE A 32 -4.93 2.46 5.98
C ILE A 32 -4.87 3.99 5.95
N LEU A 33 -3.78 4.56 6.43
CA LEU A 33 -3.50 5.99 6.36
C LEU A 33 -2.34 6.25 5.38
N GLU A 34 -2.57 7.12 4.41
CA GLU A 34 -1.55 7.57 3.46
C GLU A 34 -1.55 9.09 3.40
N ARG A 35 -0.36 9.68 3.23
CA ARG A 35 -0.20 11.13 3.15
C ARG A 35 -0.82 11.69 1.87
N GLY A 36 -0.68 10.97 0.77
CA GLY A 36 -1.25 11.33 -0.53
C GLY A 36 -2.20 10.27 -1.06
N GLU A 37 -2.08 9.95 -2.35
CA GLU A 37 -2.91 8.92 -2.98
C GLU A 37 -2.37 7.50 -2.76
N ILE A 38 -3.24 6.49 -2.96
CA ILE A 38 -2.84 5.08 -2.93
C ILE A 38 -1.70 4.83 -3.92
N GLY A 39 -0.54 4.42 -3.42
CA GLY A 39 0.66 4.19 -4.23
C GLY A 39 1.28 5.47 -4.81
N GLU A 40 1.09 6.63 -4.17
CA GLU A 40 1.56 7.95 -4.66
C GLU A 40 3.03 7.94 -5.13
N THR A 41 3.91 7.24 -4.42
CA THR A 41 5.32 7.11 -4.80
C THR A 41 5.52 6.56 -6.22
N TRP A 42 4.70 5.59 -6.62
CA TRP A 42 4.78 4.95 -7.94
C TRP A 42 3.97 5.71 -8.99
N ARG A 43 2.94 6.46 -8.58
CA ARG A 43 2.07 7.23 -9.49
C ARG A 43 2.71 8.53 -9.93
N SER A 44 3.12 9.35 -8.97
CA SER A 44 3.47 10.76 -9.19
C SER A 44 4.84 11.16 -8.64
N GLN A 45 5.33 10.55 -7.56
CA GLN A 45 6.68 10.85 -7.03
C GLN A 45 7.76 10.00 -7.70
N ARG A 46 7.70 9.93 -9.03
CA ARG A 46 8.64 9.18 -9.87
C ARG A 46 9.23 10.09 -10.93
N TRP A 47 10.35 9.67 -11.50
CA TRP A 47 10.93 10.28 -12.70
C TRP A 47 10.48 9.54 -13.97
N ASP A 48 10.72 10.12 -15.14
CA ASP A 48 10.21 9.61 -16.42
C ASP A 48 10.74 8.22 -16.78
N SER A 49 12.01 7.94 -16.47
CA SER A 49 12.64 6.65 -16.72
C SER A 49 12.43 5.63 -15.59
N PHE A 50 11.61 5.93 -14.58
CA PHE A 50 11.35 5.01 -13.49
C PHE A 50 10.63 3.75 -13.99
N LYS A 51 11.23 2.60 -13.73
CA LYS A 51 10.70 1.27 -14.09
C LYS A 51 10.92 0.32 -12.93
N VAL A 52 10.03 -0.66 -12.84
CA VAL A 52 10.17 -1.77 -11.92
C VAL A 52 11.30 -2.67 -12.41
N ASN A 53 12.27 -2.96 -11.54
CA ASN A 53 13.36 -3.89 -11.83
C ASN A 53 13.05 -5.27 -11.21
N PHE A 54 12.33 -6.12 -11.94
CA PHE A 54 12.12 -7.52 -11.57
C PHE A 54 12.88 -8.43 -12.54
N PRO A 55 13.59 -9.47 -12.06
CA PRO A 55 14.38 -10.37 -12.91
C PRO A 55 13.57 -11.17 -13.94
N ASN A 56 12.24 -11.10 -13.88
CA ASN A 56 11.33 -11.81 -14.77
C ASN A 56 10.62 -10.91 -15.80
N SER A 57 11.08 -9.68 -16.01
CA SER A 57 10.65 -8.89 -17.17
C SER A 57 11.29 -9.49 -18.41
N LEU A 58 10.53 -10.34 -19.12
CA LEU A 58 10.85 -10.72 -20.50
C LEU A 58 11.03 -9.42 -21.30
N ASN A 59 12.25 -9.22 -21.83
CA ASN A 59 12.51 -8.23 -22.88
C ASN A 59 11.69 -8.54 -24.12
#